data_AF-A0A0F9RQU0-F1
#
_entry.id   AF-A0A0F9RQU0-F1
#
_cell.length_a   1.000
_cell.length_b   1.000
_cell.length_c   1.000
_cell.angle_alpha   90.00
_cell.angle_beta   90.00
_cell.angle_gamma   90.00
#
_symmetry.space_group_name_H-M   'P 1'
#
loop_
_entity.id
_entity.type
_entity.pdbx_description
1 polymer ?
#
loop_
_entity_poly.entity_id
_entity_poly.type
_entity_poly.pdbx_seq_one_letter_code
_entity_poly.pdbx_strand_id
1 'polypeptide(L)' 'MIETIIKIPAGENLARNQFDQPTCTPERPWKNGDETPVVHPLAKEVGEQEGGWPSGDIVSYKCPICGTRWKSELPQ' A
#
# COMPACT_ATOMS: atom_id res chain seq x y z
N MET A 1 -7.11 -29.35 -28.53
CA MET A 1 -7.55 -28.42 -27.49
C MET A 1 -6.35 -27.59 -27.13
N ILE A 2 -6.32 -26.33 -27.55
CA ILE A 2 -5.18 -25.42 -27.27
C ILE A 2 -5.35 -24.89 -25.85
N GLU A 3 -4.41 -25.24 -24.97
CA GLU A 3 -4.33 -24.69 -23.63
C GLU A 3 -3.87 -23.23 -23.74
N THR A 4 -4.84 -22.32 -23.71
CA THR A 4 -4.57 -20.89 -23.58
C THR A 4 -3.84 -20.67 -22.26
N ILE A 5 -2.52 -20.42 -22.34
CA ILE A 5 -1.71 -19.98 -21.20
C ILE A 5 -2.26 -18.61 -20.80
N ILE A 6 -3.05 -18.57 -19.72
CA ILE A 6 -3.52 -17.34 -19.11
C ILE A 6 -2.26 -16.63 -18.58
N LYS A 7 -1.89 -15.51 -19.19
CA LYS A 7 -0.90 -14.60 -18.60
C LYS A 7 -1.49 -14.06 -17.31
N ILE A 8 -1.09 -14.64 -16.18
CA ILE A 8 -1.39 -14.12 -14.85
C ILE A 8 -0.66 -12.78 -14.70
N PRO A 9 -1.36 -11.62 -14.66
CA PRO A 9 -0.71 -10.34 -14.49
C PRO A 9 -0.07 -10.24 -13.09
N ALA A 10 1.03 -9.48 -13.00
CA ALA A 10 1.74 -9.23 -11.75
C ALA A 10 0.78 -8.62 -10.69
N GLY A 11 0.34 -9.44 -9.73
CA GLY A 11 -0.65 -9.03 -8.71
C GLY A 11 -1.47 -10.19 -8.11
N GLU A 12 -1.48 -11.37 -8.73
CA GLU A 12 -2.52 -12.40 -8.53
C GLU A 12 -2.44 -13.24 -7.24
N ASN A 13 -1.68 -12.90 -6.19
CA ASN A 13 -1.88 -13.55 -4.87
C ASN A 13 -1.75 -12.63 -3.66
N LEU A 14 -1.99 -11.33 -3.80
CA LEU A 14 -2.17 -10.49 -2.61
C LEU A 14 -3.57 -10.74 -2.04
N ALA A 15 -3.67 -10.83 -0.71
CA ALA A 15 -4.97 -10.83 -0.05
C ALA A 15 -5.74 -9.58 -0.48
N ARG A 16 -7.05 -9.69 -0.74
CA ARG A 16 -7.88 -8.56 -1.17
C ARG A 16 -8.81 -8.15 -0.03
N ASN A 17 -8.99 -6.84 0.16
CA ASN A 17 -9.91 -6.33 1.18
C ASN A 17 -11.37 -6.41 0.69
N GLN A 18 -12.32 -5.96 1.52
CA GLN A 18 -13.75 -5.91 1.19
C GLN A 18 -14.12 -5.07 -0.05
N PHE A 19 -13.19 -4.20 -0.51
CA PHE A 19 -13.35 -3.37 -1.70
C PHE A 19 -12.59 -3.93 -2.91
N ASP A 20 -12.18 -5.19 -2.84
CA ASP A 20 -11.42 -5.88 -3.89
C ASP A 20 -10.07 -5.18 -4.19
N GLN A 21 -9.45 -4.55 -3.18
CA GLN A 21 -8.14 -3.93 -3.33
C GLN A 21 -7.04 -4.84 -2.76
N PRO A 22 -5.92 -5.02 -3.48
CA PRO A 22 -4.80 -5.84 -3.01
C PRO A 22 -4.22 -5.23 -1.74
N THR A 23 -3.92 -6.09 -0.77
CA THR A 23 -3.59 -5.71 0.61
C THR A 23 -2.25 -6.32 1.01
N CYS A 24 -1.40 -5.50 1.62
CA CYS A 24 -0.13 -5.94 2.18
C CYS A 24 -0.39 -6.77 3.45
N THR A 25 0.01 -8.04 3.44
CA THR A 25 -0.12 -8.98 4.56
C THR A 25 1.23 -9.61 4.91
N PRO A 26 1.43 -10.15 6.13
CA PRO A 26 2.67 -10.83 6.50
C PRO A 26 3.02 -12.01 5.58
N GLU A 27 2.01 -12.71 5.07
CA GLU A 27 2.18 -13.85 4.15
C GLU A 27 2.66 -13.41 2.77
N ARG A 28 2.22 -12.23 2.32
CA ARG A 28 2.67 -11.62 1.08
C ARG A 28 2.90 -10.12 1.27
N PRO A 29 4.07 -9.73 1.81
CA PRO A 29 4.43 -8.34 1.95
C PRO A 29 4.61 -7.72 0.56
N TRP A 30 4.14 -6.49 0.39
CA TRP A 30 4.42 -5.69 -0.80
C TRP A 30 5.91 -5.43 -0.95
N LYS A 31 6.39 -5.44 -2.20
CA LYS A 31 7.80 -5.20 -2.52
C LYS A 31 7.94 -3.98 -3.41
N ASN A 32 9.03 -3.24 -3.19
CA ASN A 32 9.38 -2.13 -4.06
C ASN A 32 9.63 -2.64 -5.49
N GLY A 33 8.84 -2.18 -6.45
CA GLY A 33 8.81 -2.69 -7.82
C GLY A 33 7.57 -3.52 -8.18
N ASP A 34 6.71 -3.85 -7.21
CA ASP A 34 5.37 -4.38 -7.53
C ASP A 34 4.56 -3.28 -8.24
N GLU A 35 4.11 -3.54 -9.48
CA GLU A 35 3.37 -2.57 -10.31
C GLU A 35 2.00 -2.21 -9.73
N THR A 36 1.45 -3.09 -8.87
CA THR A 36 0.12 -2.91 -8.33
C THR A 36 0.18 -2.10 -7.02
N PRO A 37 -0.47 -0.93 -6.93
CA PRO A 37 -0.62 -0.22 -5.67
C PRO A 37 -1.44 -1.05 -4.69
N VAL A 38 -1.01 -1.13 -3.43
CA VAL A 38 -1.65 -1.96 -2.40
C VAL A 38 -2.10 -1.13 -1.20
N VAL A 39 -3.07 -1.67 -0.48
CA VAL A 39 -3.53 -1.14 0.80
C VAL A 39 -2.64 -1.64 1.93
N HIS A 40 -2.25 -0.73 2.82
CA HIS A 40 -1.49 -1.05 4.03
C HIS A 40 -2.37 -0.84 5.28
N PRO A 41 -3.26 -1.77 5.63
CA PRO A 41 -4.27 -1.56 6.70
C PRO A 41 -3.65 -1.49 8.09
N LEU A 42 -2.46 -2.07 8.28
CA LEU A 42 -1.72 -2.02 9.54
C LEU A 42 -0.71 -0.86 9.59
N ALA A 43 -0.75 0.06 8.62
CA ALA A 43 0.14 1.22 8.62
C ALA A 43 -0.07 2.06 9.88
N LYS A 44 1.03 2.59 10.40
CA LYS A 44 1.03 3.47 11.58
C LYS A 44 1.74 4.76 11.27
N GLU A 45 1.29 5.82 11.90
CA GLU A 45 1.97 7.11 11.88
C GLU A 45 3.32 6.98 12.58
N VAL A 46 4.36 7.50 11.95
CA VAL A 46 5.76 7.43 12.39
C VAL A 46 6.48 8.72 12.04
N GLY A 47 6.16 9.78 12.77
CA GLY A 47 6.84 11.06 12.59
C GLY A 47 6.11 12.17 13.30
N GLU A 48 6.71 13.35 13.27
CA GLU A 48 6.02 14.58 13.63
C GLU A 48 5.07 14.98 12.50
N GLN A 49 3.93 15.55 12.87
CA GLN A 49 3.02 16.19 11.94
C GLN A 49 3.67 17.52 11.51
N GLU A 50 4.00 17.63 10.24
CA GLU A 50 4.57 18.85 9.67
C GLU A 50 3.39 19.76 9.27
N GLY A 51 3.06 20.72 10.13
CA GLY A 51 2.09 21.77 9.83
C GLY A 51 2.75 22.89 9.03
N GLY A 52 2.17 23.29 7.90
CA GLY A 52 2.79 24.31 7.07
C GLY A 52 1.82 25.05 6.17
N TRP A 53 1.35 26.23 6.62
CA TRP A 53 0.62 27.16 5.75
C TRP A 53 1.44 27.51 4.49
N PRO A 54 0.87 27.49 3.27
CA PRO A 54 -0.56 27.34 2.95
C PRO A 54 -1.06 25.89 2.77
N SER A 55 -0.22 24.87 2.97
CA SER A 55 -0.57 23.46 2.85
C SER A 55 -1.16 22.89 4.15
N GLY A 56 -1.97 21.84 4.01
CA GLY A 56 -2.49 21.08 5.13
C GLY A 56 -1.41 20.34 5.91
N ASP A 57 -1.78 19.80 7.05
CA ASP A 57 -0.90 19.00 7.88
C ASP A 57 -0.42 17.73 7.15
N ILE A 58 0.90 17.52 7.13
CA ILE A 58 1.51 16.33 6.53
C ILE A 58 1.87 15.34 7.64
N VAL A 59 1.42 14.09 7.48
CA VAL A 59 1.73 12.99 8.39
C VAL A 59 2.54 11.91 7.67
N SER A 60 3.54 11.37 8.38
CA SER A 60 4.37 10.25 7.89
C SER A 60 3.81 8.92 8.38
N TYR A 61 3.66 7.94 7.48
CA TYR A 61 3.19 6.57 7.77
C TYR A 61 4.28 5.53 7.50
N LYS A 62 4.21 4.40 8.20
CA LYS A 62 5.03 3.19 7.98
C LYS A 62 4.17 1.95 8.09
N CYS A 63 4.29 1.07 7.10
CA CYS A 63 3.76 -0.28 7.19
C CYS A 63 4.70 -1.17 8.04
N PRO A 64 4.22 -1.81 9.12
CA PRO A 64 5.04 -2.71 9.92
C PRO A 64 5.33 -4.05 9.23
N ILE A 65 4.58 -4.39 8.18
CA ILE A 65 4.71 -5.66 7.44
C ILE A 65 5.87 -5.59 6.44
N CYS A 66 5.80 -4.65 5.49
CA CYS A 66 6.79 -4.54 4.42
C CYS A 66 7.84 -3.45 4.68
N GLY A 67 7.65 -2.62 5.71
CA GLY A 67 8.58 -1.54 6.06
C GLY A 67 8.42 -0.26 5.23
N THR A 68 7.59 -0.24 4.18
CA THR A 68 7.33 0.92 3.33
C THR A 68 6.92 2.14 4.15
N ARG A 69 7.46 3.31 3.79
CA ARG A 69 7.15 4.61 4.39
C ARG A 69 6.63 5.57 3.33
N TRP A 70 5.62 6.36 3.67
CA TRP A 70 5.10 7.42 2.82
C TRP A 70 4.60 8.59 3.65
N LYS A 71 4.45 9.75 3.02
CA LYS A 71 3.81 10.92 3.60
C LYS A 71 2.42 11.07 2.99
N SER A 72 1.43 11.47 3.78
CA SER A 72 0.10 11.82 3.31
C SER A 72 -0.30 13.17 3.91
N GLU A 73 -0.91 14.02 3.10
CA GLU A 73 -1.61 15.20 3.59
C GLU A 73 -2.91 14.75 4.28
N LEU A 74 -3.21 15.33 5.43
CA LEU A 74 -4.47 15.09 6.13
C LEU A 74 -5.62 15.83 5.41
N PRO A 75 -6.80 15.18 5.28
CA PRO A 75 -7.99 15.85 4.79
C PRO A 75 -8.28 17.10 5.61
N GLN A 76 -8.57 18.21 4.92
CA GLN A 76 -8.98 19.48 5.50
C GLN A 76 -10.50 19.57 5.63
#